data_AF-A0A8A1LBJ2-F1
#
_entry.id   AF-A0A8A1LBJ2-F1
#
_cell.length_a   1.000
_cell.length_b   1.000
_cell.length_c   1.000
_cell.angle_alpha   90.00
_cell.angle_beta   90.00
_cell.angle_gamma   90.00
#
_symmetry.space_group_name_H-M   'P 1'
#
loop_
_entity.id
_entity.type
_entity.pdbx_description
1 polymer ?
#
loop_
_entity_poly.entity_id
_entity_poly.type
_entity_poly.pdbx_seq_one_letter_code
_entity_poly.pdbx_strand_id
1 'polypeptide(L)'
;MSPPARPCRTPNCKAGGASYRIFTLSGCRSWRDLTASNILFQLADIKWSDQDITKQFGPPVTESLRPLSAEQNVCAPEFLVAPLGISDLDTRHFTGNIQLIDFGESFLSNFPPATGVRTPFSYLAPEEIFDTKAGVWTDLWALGCIIYEIRAGTQLFASFFGGPDEVLRQIVQTFGKLPEPWWSAWTARQTYFNNDD
;
A
#
# COMPACT_ATOMS: atom_id res chain seq x y z
N MET A 1 24.02 31.20 -28.71
CA MET A 1 24.53 31.86 -27.49
C MET A 1 23.38 31.95 -26.50
N SER A 2 23.30 30.98 -25.58
CA SER A 2 22.30 30.96 -24.50
C SER A 2 22.83 31.72 -23.29
N PRO A 3 22.00 32.45 -22.53
CA PRO A 3 22.47 33.21 -21.38
C PRO A 3 22.84 32.27 -20.22
N PRO A 4 23.76 32.69 -19.31
CA PRO A 4 24.20 31.86 -18.21
C PRO A 4 23.10 31.73 -17.14
N ALA A 5 22.88 30.50 -16.66
CA ALA A 5 22.00 30.22 -15.53
C ALA A 5 22.54 30.90 -14.26
N ARG A 6 21.69 31.65 -13.56
CA ARG A 6 22.03 32.24 -12.25
C ARG A 6 22.00 31.14 -11.19
N PRO A 7 22.98 31.07 -10.28
CA PRO A 7 22.95 30.14 -9.17
C PRO A 7 21.92 30.61 -8.13
N CYS A 8 20.88 29.82 -7.88
CA CYS A 8 20.01 30.00 -6.73
C CYS A 8 20.78 29.64 -5.45
N ARG A 9 21.14 30.65 -4.66
CA ARG A 9 21.63 30.47 -3.28
C ARG A 9 20.44 30.48 -2.33
N THR A 10 19.97 29.30 -1.92
CA THR A 10 19.23 29.15 -0.66
C THR A 10 19.77 27.94 0.10
N PRO A 11 20.20 28.06 1.38
CA PRO A 11 20.93 26.98 2.07
C PRO A 11 20.07 25.84 2.63
N ASN A 12 18.76 25.80 2.40
CA ASN A 12 17.83 25.03 3.24
C ASN A 12 16.75 24.22 2.51
N CYS A 13 16.99 23.79 1.27
CA CYS A 13 16.18 22.71 0.70
C CYS A 13 16.81 21.37 1.11
N LYS A 14 16.44 20.87 2.30
CA LYS A 14 16.68 19.47 2.63
C LYS A 14 15.87 18.65 1.64
N ALA A 15 16.54 18.03 0.67
CA ALA A 15 15.98 16.91 -0.06
C ALA A 15 15.55 15.88 1.00
N GLY A 16 14.24 15.71 1.16
CA GLY A 16 13.67 14.70 2.04
C GLY A 16 13.97 13.33 1.45
N GLY A 17 15.17 12.82 1.68
CA GLY A 17 15.45 11.40 1.52
C GLY A 17 14.60 10.68 2.54
N ALA A 18 13.55 10.00 2.08
CA ALA A 18 12.79 9.08 2.89
C ALA A 18 13.75 7.97 3.34
N SER A 19 14.27 8.11 4.56
CA SER A 19 15.03 7.06 5.22
C SER A 19 14.02 6.04 5.72
N TYR A 20 13.77 5.02 4.91
CA TYR A 20 12.96 3.88 5.32
C TYR A 20 13.74 3.10 6.38
N ARG A 21 13.37 3.28 7.65
CA ARG A 21 13.86 2.44 8.74
C ARG A 21 13.12 1.12 8.68
N ILE A 22 13.84 0.07 8.29
CA ILE A 22 13.36 -1.31 8.31
C ILE A 22 13.27 -1.74 9.78
N PHE A 23 12.06 -1.94 10.27
CA PHE A 23 11.83 -2.49 11.61
C PHE A 23 11.70 -4.01 11.51
N THR A 24 12.58 -4.74 12.20
CA THR A 24 12.38 -6.16 12.49
C THR A 24 11.24 -6.32 13.49
N LEU A 25 10.28 -7.17 13.14
CA LEU A 25 9.01 -7.48 13.83
C LEU A 25 9.12 -8.09 15.25
N SER A 26 10.20 -7.87 15.98
CA SER A 26 10.45 -8.51 17.27
C SER A 26 9.55 -8.04 18.42
N GLY A 27 8.48 -7.29 18.14
CA GLY A 27 7.57 -6.76 19.17
C GLY A 27 6.18 -6.36 18.69
N CYS A 28 5.98 -6.09 17.40
CA CYS A 28 4.68 -5.70 16.88
C CYS A 28 3.76 -6.92 16.69
N ARG A 29 2.48 -6.78 17.07
CA ARG A 29 1.51 -7.90 17.07
C ARG A 29 0.23 -7.62 16.28
N SER A 30 0.07 -6.40 15.75
CA SER A 30 -0.93 -6.07 14.72
C SER A 30 -0.44 -4.91 13.83
N TRP A 31 -0.58 -5.05 12.50
CA TRP A 31 -0.08 -4.10 11.51
C TRP A 31 -1.14 -3.09 11.05
N ARG A 32 -2.41 -3.50 10.89
CA ARG A 32 -3.56 -2.67 10.43
C ARG A 32 -3.49 -2.08 9.02
N ASP A 33 -2.31 -1.95 8.41
CA ASP A 33 -2.17 -1.48 7.03
C ASP A 33 -1.38 -2.48 6.19
N LEU A 34 -1.68 -3.76 6.40
CA LEU A 34 -1.13 -4.83 5.59
C LEU A 34 -1.83 -4.80 4.22
N THR A 35 -1.09 -4.38 3.19
CA THR A 35 -1.52 -4.37 1.78
C THR A 35 -0.41 -4.92 0.90
N ALA A 36 -0.74 -5.36 -0.32
CA ALA A 36 0.27 -5.83 -1.28
C ALA A 36 1.35 -4.76 -1.57
N SER A 37 0.99 -3.47 -1.53
CA SER A 37 1.91 -2.35 -1.72
C SER A 37 2.97 -2.22 -0.63
N ASN A 38 2.70 -2.75 0.57
CA ASN A 38 3.62 -2.68 1.69
C ASN A 38 4.51 -3.94 1.82
N ILE A 39 4.47 -4.81 0.81
CA ILE A 39 5.30 -6.00 0.69
C ILE A 39 6.31 -5.78 -0.44
N LEU A 40 7.59 -5.64 -0.11
CA LEU A 40 8.66 -5.40 -1.08
C LEU A 40 9.53 -6.64 -1.26
N PHE A 41 10.00 -6.85 -2.48
CA PHE A 41 11.08 -7.81 -2.73
C PHE A 41 12.42 -7.19 -2.35
N GLN A 42 13.21 -7.93 -1.58
CA GLN A 42 14.56 -7.50 -1.23
C GLN A 42 15.49 -7.64 -2.43
N LEU A 43 16.17 -6.54 -2.77
CA LEU A 43 17.26 -6.55 -3.73
C LEU A 43 18.53 -7.13 -3.11
N ALA A 44 19.31 -7.83 -3.92
CA ALA A 44 20.69 -8.18 -3.59
C ALA A 44 21.49 -6.89 -3.33
N ASP A 45 22.66 -6.98 -2.69
CA ASP A 45 23.55 -5.82 -2.52
C ASP A 45 24.05 -5.35 -3.89
N ILE A 46 23.28 -4.44 -4.48
CA ILE A 46 23.49 -3.91 -5.83
C ILE A 46 24.16 -2.55 -5.69
N LYS A 47 25.40 -2.48 -6.16
CA LYS A 47 26.16 -1.23 -6.25
C LYS A 47 26.24 -0.84 -7.71
N TRP A 48 25.22 -0.12 -8.16
CA TRP A 48 25.14 0.36 -9.53
C TRP A 48 25.61 1.79 -9.65
N SER A 49 26.37 2.05 -10.71
CA SER A 49 26.61 3.42 -11.19
C SER A 49 25.44 3.89 -12.05
N ASP A 50 25.35 5.20 -12.30
CA ASP A 50 24.36 5.78 -13.21
C ASP A 50 24.43 5.13 -14.61
N GLN A 51 25.61 4.72 -15.05
CA GLN A 51 25.79 4.02 -16.32
C GLN A 51 25.17 2.62 -16.30
N ASP A 52 25.25 1.91 -15.19
CA ASP A 52 24.67 0.57 -15.06
C ASP A 52 23.14 0.64 -15.01
N ILE A 53 22.60 1.64 -14.30
CA ILE A 53 21.16 1.95 -14.29
C ILE A 53 20.68 2.26 -15.71
N THR A 54 21.40 3.13 -16.43
CA THR A 54 21.05 3.52 -17.80
C THR A 54 21.17 2.35 -18.77
N LYS A 55 22.12 1.43 -18.58
CA LYS A 55 22.22 0.21 -19.40
C LYS A 55 21.05 -0.74 -19.17
N GLN A 56 20.58 -0.86 -17.93
CA GLN A 56 19.49 -1.76 -17.57
C GLN A 56 18.13 -1.21 -18.00
N PHE A 57 17.85 0.06 -17.71
CA PHE A 57 16.52 0.65 -17.87
C PHE A 57 16.40 1.66 -19.02
N GLY A 58 17.52 1.96 -19.69
CA GLY A 58 17.59 3.05 -20.65
C GLY A 58 17.77 4.42 -19.98
N PRO A 59 17.80 5.50 -20.78
CA PRO A 59 17.87 6.86 -20.25
C PRO A 59 16.58 7.21 -19.48
N PRO A 60 16.67 8.05 -18.42
CA PRO A 60 15.51 8.45 -17.65
C PRO A 60 14.49 9.18 -18.53
N VAL A 61 13.24 8.76 -18.44
CA VAL A 61 12.12 9.42 -19.11
C VAL A 61 11.69 10.60 -18.25
N THR A 62 11.69 11.80 -18.83
CA THR A 62 11.34 13.04 -18.12
C THR A 62 10.17 13.75 -18.75
N GLU A 63 9.38 14.42 -17.92
CA GLU A 63 8.26 15.26 -18.34
C GLU A 63 8.41 16.66 -17.74
N SER A 64 8.38 17.70 -18.57
CA SER A 64 8.51 19.08 -18.10
C SER A 64 7.21 19.55 -17.44
N LEU A 65 7.33 20.13 -16.25
CA LEU A 65 6.19 20.66 -15.52
C LEU A 65 5.81 22.04 -16.04
N ARG A 66 4.52 22.23 -16.32
CA ARG A 66 3.95 23.53 -16.67
C ARG A 66 3.15 24.07 -15.50
N PRO A 67 3.45 25.29 -15.02
CA PRO A 67 2.65 25.95 -14.00
C PRO A 67 1.18 26.05 -14.45
N LEU A 68 0.26 25.68 -13.56
CA LEU A 68 -1.19 25.86 -13.76
C LEU A 68 -1.61 27.34 -13.72
N SER A 69 -0.81 28.20 -13.10
CA SER A 69 -0.98 29.65 -13.03
C SER A 69 0.30 30.34 -13.50
N ALA A 70 0.19 31.57 -14.02
CA ALA A 70 1.34 32.40 -14.40
C ALA A 70 2.26 32.73 -13.21
N GLU A 71 1.78 32.52 -11.98
CA GLU A 71 2.56 32.57 -10.75
C GLU A 71 3.41 31.30 -10.63
N GLN A 72 4.64 31.40 -11.12
CA GLN A 72 5.61 30.31 -11.06
C GLN A 72 5.99 30.04 -9.59
N ASN A 73 5.49 28.93 -9.05
CA ASN A 73 5.84 28.50 -7.70
C ASN A 73 7.33 28.12 -7.67
N VAL A 74 8.15 28.93 -7.01
CA VAL A 74 9.63 28.82 -7.00
C VAL A 74 10.14 27.48 -6.43
N CYS A 75 9.28 26.72 -5.74
CA CYS A 75 9.61 25.41 -5.17
C CYS A 75 9.19 24.21 -6.04
N ALA A 76 8.56 24.43 -7.20
CA ALA A 76 8.20 23.33 -8.08
C ALA A 76 9.42 22.84 -8.88
N PRO A 77 9.67 21.53 -8.98
CA PRO A 77 10.72 21.01 -9.84
C PRO A 77 10.44 21.36 -11.31
N GLU A 78 11.50 21.46 -12.13
CA GLU A 78 11.37 21.81 -13.55
C GLU A 78 10.81 20.65 -14.40
N PHE A 79 11.07 19.42 -13.95
CA PHE A 79 10.63 18.20 -14.60
C PHE A 79 10.36 17.10 -13.58
N LEU A 80 9.51 16.15 -13.96
CA LEU A 80 9.33 14.88 -13.29
C LEU A 80 10.16 13.81 -14.01
N VAL A 81 10.56 12.79 -13.26
CA VAL A 81 11.19 11.58 -13.79
C VAL A 81 10.19 10.45 -13.63
N ALA A 82 9.90 9.72 -14.70
CA ALA A 82 9.01 8.58 -14.63
C ALA A 82 9.59 7.48 -13.71
N PRO A 83 8.75 6.79 -12.93
CA PRO A 83 9.20 5.67 -12.12
C PRO A 83 9.70 4.53 -13.02
N LEU A 84 10.71 3.79 -12.53
CA LEU A 84 11.21 2.61 -13.20
C LEU A 84 10.19 1.47 -13.14
N GLY A 85 10.03 0.74 -14.25
CA GLY A 85 9.25 -0.48 -14.29
C GLY A 85 9.99 -1.60 -13.57
N ILE A 86 9.44 -2.14 -12.48
CA ILE A 86 10.06 -3.27 -11.78
C ILE A 86 10.14 -4.53 -12.66
N SER A 87 9.23 -4.64 -13.64
CA SER A 87 9.23 -5.71 -14.65
C SER A 87 10.46 -5.67 -15.57
N ASP A 88 11.14 -4.53 -15.66
CA ASP A 88 12.35 -4.34 -16.46
C ASP A 88 13.63 -4.72 -15.69
N LEU A 89 13.50 -5.05 -14.40
CA LEU A 89 14.61 -5.48 -13.56
C LEU A 89 14.79 -7.00 -13.67
N ASP A 90 16.01 -7.42 -14.04
CA ASP A 90 16.36 -8.85 -14.11
C ASP A 90 16.18 -9.52 -12.74
N THR A 91 15.43 -10.63 -12.71
CA THR A 91 15.11 -11.39 -11.50
C THR A 91 16.32 -11.83 -10.67
N ARG A 92 17.51 -11.95 -11.28
CA ARG A 92 18.78 -12.24 -10.56
C ARG A 92 19.15 -11.22 -9.50
N HIS A 93 18.56 -10.03 -9.57
CA HIS A 93 18.79 -8.93 -8.65
C HIS A 93 17.96 -9.02 -7.38
N PHE A 94 17.01 -9.95 -7.28
CA PHE A 94 16.27 -10.22 -6.06
C PHE A 94 16.92 -11.34 -5.26
N THR A 95 16.93 -11.22 -3.93
CA THR A 95 17.43 -12.28 -3.05
C THR A 95 16.43 -13.42 -2.85
N GLY A 96 15.19 -13.24 -3.31
CA GLY A 96 14.06 -14.11 -3.00
C GLY A 96 13.43 -13.83 -1.62
N ASN A 97 14.01 -12.92 -0.82
CA ASN A 97 13.42 -12.50 0.44
C ASN A 97 12.38 -11.40 0.23
N ILE A 98 11.45 -11.33 1.16
CA ILE A 98 10.43 -10.30 1.23
C ILE A 98 10.71 -9.41 2.45
N GLN A 99 10.45 -8.12 2.30
CA GLN A 99 10.51 -7.13 3.37
C GLN A 99 9.16 -6.47 3.53
N LEU A 100 8.71 -6.38 4.78
CA LEU A 100 7.53 -5.64 5.15
C LEU A 100 7.95 -4.21 5.50
N ILE A 101 7.22 -3.24 4.97
CA ILE A 101 7.48 -1.81 5.22
C ILE A 101 6.27 -1.17 5.90
N ASP A 102 6.36 0.14 6.17
CA ASP A 102 5.26 0.95 6.67
C ASP A 102 4.53 0.44 7.92
N PHE A 103 5.25 0.43 9.05
CA PHE A 103 4.69 0.12 10.36
C PHE A 103 4.05 1.34 11.05
N GLY A 104 3.70 2.40 10.31
CA GLY A 104 3.17 3.65 10.87
C GLY A 104 1.89 3.47 11.67
N GLU A 105 1.11 2.43 11.32
CA GLU A 105 -0.19 2.11 11.91
C GLU A 105 -0.18 0.88 12.82
N SER A 106 1.00 0.31 13.04
CA SER A 106 1.14 -0.90 13.83
C SER A 106 1.10 -0.62 15.33
N PHE A 107 0.54 -1.55 16.09
CA PHE A 107 0.40 -1.40 17.53
C PHE A 107 0.72 -2.69 18.29
N LEU A 108 1.08 -2.53 19.56
CA LEU A 108 1.23 -3.65 20.48
C LEU A 108 -0.15 -4.09 20.95
N SER A 109 -0.44 -5.39 20.98
CA SER A 109 -1.77 -5.91 21.40
C SER A 109 -2.28 -5.40 22.75
N ASN A 110 -1.37 -4.98 23.64
CA ASN A 110 -1.71 -4.44 24.96
C ASN A 110 -2.15 -2.97 24.91
N PHE A 111 -1.96 -2.30 23.78
CA PHE A 111 -2.24 -0.88 23.56
C PHE A 111 -2.95 -0.68 22.20
N PRO A 112 -4.14 -1.27 22.00
CA PRO A 112 -4.91 -1.01 20.78
C PRO A 112 -5.28 0.48 20.69
N PRO A 113 -5.21 1.08 19.48
CA PRO A 113 -5.74 2.41 19.25
C PRO A 113 -7.21 2.47 19.64
N ALA A 114 -7.63 3.58 20.26
CA ALA A 114 -8.98 3.72 20.79
C ALA A 114 -10.07 3.66 19.71
N THR A 115 -9.79 4.10 18.48
CA THR A 115 -10.74 4.11 17.36
C THR A 115 -10.04 4.15 15.99
N GLY A 116 -10.81 3.81 14.96
CA GLY A 116 -10.52 4.10 13.55
C GLY A 116 -10.07 2.87 12.77
N VAL A 117 -10.91 2.39 11.84
CA VAL A 117 -10.53 1.43 10.81
C VAL A 117 -9.60 2.15 9.83
N ARG A 118 -8.38 1.66 9.66
CA ARG A 118 -7.40 2.23 8.73
C ARG A 118 -6.98 1.25 7.63
N THR A 119 -7.24 -0.04 7.84
CA THR A 119 -7.17 -1.08 6.82
C THR A 119 -8.13 -0.75 5.66
N PRO A 120 -7.68 -0.80 4.39
CA PRO A 120 -8.59 -0.69 3.26
C PRO A 120 -9.67 -1.77 3.32
N PHE A 121 -10.90 -1.45 2.92
CA PHE A 121 -12.04 -2.37 3.04
C PHE A 121 -11.79 -3.74 2.40
N SER A 122 -11.05 -3.78 1.29
CA SER A 122 -10.69 -5.01 0.58
C SER A 122 -9.92 -6.05 1.41
N TYR A 123 -9.27 -5.63 2.50
CA TYR A 123 -8.47 -6.50 3.38
C TYR A 123 -9.07 -6.62 4.79
N LEU A 124 -10.23 -6.00 5.06
CA LEU A 124 -10.84 -6.05 6.38
C LEU A 124 -11.43 -7.42 6.69
N ALA A 125 -11.11 -7.90 7.89
CA ALA A 125 -11.75 -9.09 8.44
C ALA A 125 -13.18 -8.78 8.91
N PRO A 126 -14.11 -9.74 8.85
CA PRO A 126 -15.48 -9.56 9.34
C PRO A 126 -15.55 -9.02 10.77
N GLU A 127 -14.73 -9.56 11.68
CA GLU A 127 -14.69 -9.13 13.08
C GLU A 127 -14.20 -7.68 13.25
N GLU A 128 -13.34 -7.17 12.35
CA GLU A 128 -12.93 -5.77 12.40
C GLU A 128 -14.06 -4.85 11.91
N ILE A 129 -14.89 -5.33 10.98
CA ILE A 129 -16.07 -4.60 10.49
C ILE A 129 -17.16 -4.53 11.56
N PHE A 130 -17.49 -5.65 12.22
CA PHE A 130 -18.61 -5.71 13.17
C PHE A 130 -18.22 -5.31 14.59
N ASP A 131 -17.07 -5.80 15.08
CA ASP A 131 -16.69 -5.62 16.48
C ASP A 131 -15.67 -4.48 16.66
N THR A 132 -15.16 -3.90 15.56
CA THR A 132 -14.06 -2.91 15.59
C THR A 132 -12.83 -3.45 16.33
N LYS A 133 -12.61 -4.77 16.27
CA LYS A 133 -11.49 -5.46 16.93
C LYS A 133 -10.41 -5.78 15.92
N ALA A 134 -9.31 -5.02 15.96
CA ALA A 134 -8.09 -5.35 15.24
C ALA A 134 -7.17 -6.24 16.10
N GLY A 135 -6.47 -7.18 15.48
CA GLY A 135 -5.51 -8.05 16.17
C GLY A 135 -4.73 -8.94 15.22
N VAL A 136 -4.06 -9.95 15.76
CA VAL A 136 -3.24 -10.87 14.97
C VAL A 136 -4.06 -11.66 13.94
N TRP A 137 -5.33 -11.95 14.24
CA TRP A 137 -6.22 -12.70 13.37
C TRP A 137 -6.71 -11.87 12.18
N THR A 138 -6.92 -10.57 12.38
CA THR A 138 -7.31 -9.66 11.31
C THR A 138 -6.14 -9.42 10.35
N ASP A 139 -4.91 -9.38 10.85
CA ASP A 139 -3.71 -9.38 10.01
C ASP A 139 -3.58 -10.69 9.20
N LEU A 140 -3.90 -11.85 9.80
CA LEU A 140 -3.86 -13.13 9.08
C LEU A 140 -4.91 -13.19 7.97
N TRP A 141 -6.08 -12.62 8.20
CA TRP A 141 -7.11 -12.45 7.17
C TRP A 141 -6.61 -11.58 6.02
N ALA A 142 -6.07 -10.39 6.33
CA ALA A 142 -5.50 -9.48 5.33
C ALA A 142 -4.38 -10.14 4.54
N LEU A 143 -3.52 -10.93 5.20
CA LEU A 143 -2.47 -11.72 4.55
C LEU A 143 -3.05 -12.73 3.54
N GLY A 144 -4.16 -13.40 3.89
CA GLY A 144 -4.86 -14.31 2.99
C GLY A 144 -5.35 -13.61 1.73
N CYS A 145 -6.00 -12.45 1.89
CA CYS A 145 -6.44 -11.61 0.76
C CYS A 145 -5.26 -11.19 -0.14
N ILE A 146 -4.13 -10.81 0.46
CA ILE A 146 -2.93 -10.39 -0.28
C ILE A 146 -2.29 -11.55 -1.03
N ILE A 147 -2.18 -12.73 -0.42
CA ILE A 147 -1.64 -13.91 -1.11
C ILE A 147 -2.49 -14.25 -2.33
N TYR A 148 -3.81 -14.15 -2.21
CA TYR A 148 -4.70 -14.29 -3.35
C TYR A 148 -4.43 -13.21 -4.40
N GLU A 149 -4.37 -11.94 -4.02
CA GLU A 149 -4.15 -10.82 -4.94
C GLU A 149 -2.83 -10.94 -5.70
N ILE A 150 -1.74 -11.31 -5.02
CA ILE A 150 -0.43 -11.55 -5.66
C ILE A 150 -0.54 -12.66 -6.72
N ARG A 151 -1.34 -13.70 -6.47
CA ARG A 151 -1.48 -14.84 -7.38
C ARG A 151 -2.48 -14.60 -8.51
N ALA A 152 -3.57 -13.91 -8.24
CA ALA A 152 -4.67 -13.68 -9.17
C ALA A 152 -4.52 -12.38 -9.96
N GLY A 153 -3.71 -11.44 -9.49
CA GLY A 153 -3.56 -10.08 -10.05
C GLY A 153 -4.73 -9.14 -9.72
N THR A 154 -5.68 -9.59 -8.90
CA THR A 154 -6.88 -8.83 -8.52
C THR A 154 -7.23 -9.09 -7.05
N GLN A 155 -7.79 -8.09 -6.37
CA GLN A 155 -8.25 -8.22 -4.98
C GLN A 155 -9.23 -9.39 -4.81
N LEU A 156 -9.10 -10.12 -3.70
CA LEU A 156 -10.03 -11.21 -3.35
C LEU A 156 -11.44 -10.69 -3.07
N PHE A 157 -11.52 -9.59 -2.32
CA PHE A 157 -12.75 -8.86 -2.05
C PHE A 157 -12.53 -7.41 -2.45
N ALA A 158 -13.21 -6.96 -3.51
CA ALA A 158 -13.03 -5.59 -4.01
C ALA A 158 -14.05 -4.64 -3.35
N SER A 159 -13.61 -3.45 -2.93
CA SER A 159 -14.51 -2.38 -2.49
C SER A 159 -14.45 -1.21 -3.47
N PHE A 160 -15.19 -1.31 -4.57
CA PHE A 160 -15.20 -0.29 -5.63
C PHE A 160 -15.92 0.97 -5.20
N PHE A 161 -16.98 0.82 -4.41
CA PHE A 161 -17.77 1.95 -3.89
C PHE A 161 -17.35 2.37 -2.48
N GLY A 162 -16.27 1.79 -1.95
CA GLY A 162 -15.68 2.16 -0.66
C GLY A 162 -16.55 1.82 0.55
N GLY A 163 -17.45 0.84 0.43
CA GLY A 163 -18.35 0.41 1.50
C GLY A 163 -18.00 -0.98 2.05
N PRO A 164 -18.18 -1.22 3.37
CA PRO A 164 -17.97 -2.54 3.97
C PRO A 164 -18.98 -3.59 3.47
N ASP A 165 -20.18 -3.17 3.07
CA ASP A 165 -21.25 -4.08 2.60
C ASP A 165 -20.87 -4.85 1.34
N GLU A 166 -20.14 -4.22 0.42
CA GLU A 166 -19.68 -4.85 -0.82
C GLU A 166 -18.70 -5.99 -0.52
N VAL A 167 -17.82 -5.78 0.45
CA VAL A 167 -16.84 -6.76 0.92
C VAL A 167 -17.55 -7.89 1.66
N LEU A 168 -18.44 -7.57 2.60
CA LEU A 168 -19.25 -8.56 3.33
C LEU A 168 -20.06 -9.47 2.39
N ARG A 169 -20.66 -8.89 1.35
CA ARG A 169 -21.37 -9.65 0.31
C ARG A 169 -20.46 -10.66 -0.37
N GLN A 170 -19.26 -10.26 -0.78
CA GLN A 170 -18.31 -11.16 -1.45
C GLN A 170 -17.76 -12.23 -0.49
N ILE A 171 -17.53 -11.88 0.78
CA ILE A 171 -17.14 -12.84 1.83
C ILE A 171 -18.20 -13.92 1.96
N VAL A 172 -19.48 -13.52 2.04
CA VAL A 172 -20.61 -14.47 2.14
C VAL A 172 -20.74 -15.33 0.89
N GLN A 173 -20.55 -14.76 -0.29
CA GLN A 173 -20.56 -15.53 -1.54
C GLN A 173 -19.42 -16.55 -1.62
N THR A 174 -18.29 -16.29 -0.95
CA THR A 174 -17.10 -17.12 -1.00
C THR A 174 -17.09 -18.21 0.07
N PHE A 175 -17.45 -17.85 1.31
CA PHE A 175 -17.35 -18.73 2.48
C PHE A 175 -18.71 -19.17 3.04
N GLY A 176 -19.80 -18.65 2.49
CA GLY A 176 -21.15 -18.89 2.98
C GLY A 176 -21.55 -17.91 4.09
N LYS A 177 -22.69 -18.22 4.70
CA LYS A 177 -23.34 -17.41 5.73
C LYS A 177 -22.41 -17.07 6.89
N LEU A 178 -22.37 -15.80 7.29
CA LEU A 178 -21.60 -15.35 8.46
C LEU A 178 -22.16 -16.00 9.75
N PRO A 179 -21.31 -16.24 10.76
CA PRO A 179 -21.80 -16.66 12.07
C PRO A 179 -22.62 -15.55 12.74
N GLU A 180 -23.52 -15.95 13.65
CA GLU A 180 -24.20 -14.99 14.54
C GLU A 180 -23.22 -14.47 15.61
N PRO A 181 -23.35 -13.20 16.05
CA PRO A 181 -24.43 -12.25 15.75
C PRO A 181 -24.22 -11.42 14.49
N TRP A 182 -23.12 -11.61 13.75
CA TRP A 182 -22.75 -10.75 12.61
C TRP A 182 -23.77 -10.81 11.48
N TRP A 183 -24.30 -12.01 11.20
CA TRP A 183 -25.32 -12.18 10.18
C TRP A 183 -26.61 -11.39 10.45
N SER A 184 -27.08 -11.40 11.69
CA SER A 184 -28.25 -10.63 12.11
C SER A 184 -27.94 -9.13 12.28
N ALA A 185 -26.71 -8.78 12.67
CA ALA A 185 -26.28 -7.39 12.81
C ALA A 185 -26.14 -6.67 11.46
N TRP A 186 -25.89 -7.41 10.38
CA TRP A 186 -25.76 -6.85 9.03
C TRP A 186 -27.13 -6.49 8.43
N THR A 187 -27.61 -5.27 8.67
CA THR A 187 -28.94 -4.83 8.21
C THR A 187 -29.03 -4.69 6.68
N ALA A 188 -27.96 -4.19 6.04
CA ALA A 188 -27.89 -4.03 4.58
C ALA A 188 -27.88 -5.36 3.83
N ARG A 189 -27.67 -6.49 4.52
CA ARG A 189 -27.77 -7.86 3.96
C ARG A 189 -29.01 -8.08 3.10
N GLN A 190 -30.15 -7.53 3.51
CA GLN A 190 -31.44 -7.74 2.86
C GLN A 190 -31.51 -7.20 1.43
N THR A 191 -30.58 -6.32 1.03
CA THR A 191 -30.48 -5.84 -0.35
C THR A 191 -29.76 -6.84 -1.26
N TYR A 192 -29.09 -7.84 -0.70
CA TYR A 192 -28.23 -8.78 -1.42
C TYR A 192 -28.66 -10.25 -1.31
N PHE A 193 -29.28 -10.63 -0.18
CA PHE A 193 -29.64 -12.01 0.12
C PHE A 193 -31.08 -12.08 0.63
N ASN A 194 -31.81 -13.11 0.22
CA ASN A 194 -33.15 -13.37 0.71
C ASN A 194 -33.08 -14.05 2.09
N ASN A 195 -34.21 -14.13 2.80
CA ASN A 195 -34.26 -14.73 4.14
C ASN A 195 -33.97 -16.24 4.16
N ASP A 196 -33.93 -16.88 2.98
CA ASP A 196 -33.76 -18.33 2.81
C ASP A 196 -32.34 -18.74 2.33
N ASP A 197 -31.42 -17.77 2.18
CA ASP A 197 -29.99 -17.97 1.88
C ASP A 197 -29.14 -18.07 3.17
#